data_AF-A0A920AZZ5-F1
#
_entry.id   AF-A0A920AZZ5-F1
#
_cell.length_a   1.000
_cell.length_b   1.000
_cell.length_c   1.000
_cell.angle_alpha   90.00
_cell.angle_beta   90.00
_cell.angle_gamma   90.00
#
_symmetry.space_group_name_H-M   'P 1'
#
loop_
_entity.id
_entity.type
_entity.pdbx_description
1 polymer ?
#
loop_
_entity_poly.entity_id
_entity_poly.type
_entity_poly.pdbx_seq_one_letter_code
_entity_poly.pdbx_strand_id
1 'polypeptide(L)'
;MGYLLWMAAAAIALFAASTRQIQGSVLNRQFAFCGGGFSLWLCLDDMFLVHDRYLGEAFLYITYAFFTGLLLFRFRGPLRRFGGDTFLVSVVLLGLSVLTDALQGLWPNSYETVQIFEEGFKFLGIAAWLSFWCHYVSSASKPAALEQH
;
A
#
# COMPACT_ATOMS: atom_id res chain seq x y z
N MET A 1 10.61 1.40 -10.91
CA MET A 1 9.35 1.47 -11.68
C MET A 1 8.10 1.48 -10.79
N GLY A 2 8.16 0.89 -9.59
CA GLY A 2 7.06 0.91 -8.62
C GLY A 2 6.68 2.29 -8.07
N TYR A 3 7.65 3.21 -7.89
CA TYR A 3 7.41 4.56 -7.39
C TYR A 3 6.30 5.37 -8.11
N LEU A 4 6.09 5.18 -9.42
CA LEU A 4 5.00 5.86 -10.14
C LEU A 4 3.62 5.43 -9.64
N LEU A 5 3.47 4.15 -9.29
CA LEU A 5 2.23 3.61 -8.72
C LEU A 5 2.05 4.07 -7.27
N TRP A 6 3.13 4.16 -6.49
CA TRP A 6 3.10 4.77 -5.15
C TRP A 6 2.68 6.25 -5.22
N MET A 7 3.23 7.00 -6.17
CA MET A 7 2.90 8.40 -6.41
C MET A 7 1.43 8.56 -6.81
N ALA A 8 0.92 7.70 -7.71
CA ALA A 8 -0.48 7.69 -8.08
C ALA A 8 -1.39 7.38 -6.88
N ALA A 9 -1.04 6.39 -6.06
CA ALA A 9 -1.80 6.02 -4.87
C ALA A 9 -1.85 7.18 -3.86
N ALA A 10 -0.70 7.82 -3.62
CA ALA A 10 -0.58 8.99 -2.77
C ALA A 10 -1.44 10.16 -3.29
N ALA A 11 -1.33 10.46 -4.59
CA ALA A 11 -2.09 11.54 -5.22
C ALA A 11 -3.60 11.31 -5.10
N ILE A 12 -4.09 10.11 -5.42
CA ILE A 12 -5.52 9.77 -5.35
C ILE A 12 -6.05 9.89 -3.91
N ALA A 13 -5.35 9.30 -2.93
CA ALA A 13 -5.78 9.29 -1.54
C ALA A 13 -5.73 10.69 -0.90
N LEU A 14 -4.64 11.45 -1.11
CA LEU A 14 -4.49 12.80 -0.56
C LEU A 14 -5.43 13.80 -1.23
N PHE A 15 -5.61 13.69 -2.55
CA PHE A 15 -6.55 14.53 -3.28
C PHE A 15 -7.97 14.31 -2.75
N ALA A 16 -8.43 13.07 -2.69
CA ALA A 16 -9.76 12.75 -2.17
C ALA A 16 -9.97 13.19 -0.71
N ALA A 17 -8.92 13.13 0.11
CA ALA A 17 -8.95 13.59 1.49
C ALA A 17 -9.03 15.14 1.61
N SER A 18 -8.37 15.87 0.71
CA SER A 18 -8.30 17.33 0.72
C SER A 18 -9.51 18.01 0.09
N THR A 19 -10.07 17.42 -0.97
CA THR A 19 -11.24 17.97 -1.69
C THR A 19 -12.59 17.63 -1.06
N ARG A 20 -12.58 16.98 0.12
CA ARG A 20 -13.80 16.47 0.80
C ARG A 20 -14.68 15.58 -0.08
N GLN A 21 -14.08 14.93 -1.08
CA GLN A 21 -14.77 14.02 -1.99
C GLN A 21 -15.26 12.76 -1.25
N ILE A 22 -14.53 12.36 -0.19
CA ILE A 22 -14.92 11.30 0.74
C ILE A 22 -16.11 11.78 1.58
N GLN A 23 -17.27 11.19 1.33
CA GLN A 23 -18.50 11.43 2.10
C GLN A 23 -18.52 10.56 3.36
N GLY A 24 -19.04 11.10 4.46
CA GLY A 24 -19.19 10.39 5.74
C GLY A 24 -18.26 10.89 6.86
N SER A 25 -17.82 9.97 7.71
CA SER A 25 -17.09 10.30 8.95
C SER A 25 -15.73 10.93 8.69
N VAL A 26 -15.33 11.86 9.56
CA VAL A 26 -13.97 12.44 9.61
C VAL A 26 -12.90 11.36 9.66
N LEU A 27 -13.21 10.20 10.25
CA LEU A 27 -12.31 9.04 10.31
C LEU A 27 -11.93 8.49 8.93
N ASN A 28 -12.88 8.44 7.98
CA ASN A 28 -12.63 7.93 6.63
C ASN A 28 -11.69 8.87 5.85
N ARG A 29 -11.79 10.18 6.12
CA ARG A 29 -10.93 11.19 5.53
C ARG A 29 -9.52 11.16 6.13
N GLN A 30 -9.43 10.99 7.46
CA GLN A 30 -8.15 10.78 8.14
C GLN A 30 -7.45 9.51 7.66
N PHE A 31 -8.19 8.42 7.44
CA PHE A 31 -7.65 7.19 6.88
C PHE A 31 -7.01 7.42 5.51
N ALA A 32 -7.70 8.10 4.59
CA ALA A 32 -7.15 8.45 3.28
C ALA A 32 -5.95 9.38 3.36
N PHE A 33 -5.96 10.34 4.29
CA PHE A 33 -4.83 11.23 4.48
C PHE A 33 -3.58 10.49 5.00
N CYS A 34 -3.74 9.67 6.04
CA CYS A 34 -2.66 8.87 6.59
C CYS A 34 -2.13 7.85 5.57
N GLY A 35 -3.02 7.16 4.86
CA GLY A 35 -2.64 6.15 3.88
C GLY A 35 -2.02 6.73 2.60
N GLY A 36 -2.50 7.89 2.15
CA GLY A 36 -1.88 8.66 1.08
C GLY A 36 -0.52 9.22 1.46
N GLY A 37 -0.38 9.76 2.68
CA GLY A 37 0.91 10.21 3.22
C GLY A 37 1.91 9.06 3.36
N PHE A 38 1.46 7.88 3.78
CA PHE A 38 2.29 6.67 3.82
C PHE A 38 2.72 6.24 2.42
N SER A 39 1.82 6.25 1.44
CA SER A 39 2.15 5.95 0.04
C SER A 39 3.18 6.94 -0.52
N LEU A 40 3.11 8.21 -0.13
CA LEU A 40 4.10 9.23 -0.50
C LEU A 40 5.46 8.96 0.15
N TRP A 41 5.47 8.57 1.43
CA TRP A 41 6.70 8.17 2.11
C TRP A 41 7.37 7.00 1.40
N LEU A 42 6.63 5.95 1.06
CA LEU A 42 7.13 4.81 0.29
C LEU A 42 7.61 5.20 -1.10
N CYS A 43 6.92 6.13 -1.78
CA CYS A 43 7.38 6.67 -3.06
C CYS A 43 8.73 7.37 -2.93
N LEU A 44 8.92 8.20 -1.90
CA LEU A 44 10.17 8.92 -1.68
C LEU A 44 11.30 7.96 -1.31
N ASP A 45 11.00 6.98 -0.48
CA ASP A 45 11.95 5.92 -0.14
C ASP A 45 12.40 5.15 -1.40
N ASP A 46 11.46 4.71 -2.25
CA ASP A 46 11.74 3.98 -3.50
C ASP A 46 12.52 4.84 -4.52
N MET A 47 12.32 6.16 -4.54
CA MET A 47 13.03 7.08 -5.44
C MET A 47 14.46 7.40 -4.99
N PHE A 48 14.67 7.57 -3.68
CA PHE A 48 15.94 8.03 -3.13
C PHE A 48 16.74 6.94 -2.45
N LEU A 49 16.22 5.71 -2.40
CA LEU A 49 16.78 4.57 -1.66
C LEU A 49 17.16 4.99 -0.24
N VAL A 50 16.24 5.73 0.42
CA VAL A 50 16.53 6.38 1.70
C VAL A 50 16.86 5.34 2.76
N HIS A 51 16.13 4.23 2.79
CA HIS A 51 16.40 3.14 3.69
C HIS A 51 17.80 2.56 3.49
N ASP A 52 18.19 2.28 2.25
CA ASP A 52 19.49 1.69 1.92
C ASP A 52 20.65 2.63 2.30
N ARG A 53 20.49 3.92 2.00
CA ARG A 53 21.56 4.90 2.16
C ARG A 53 21.71 5.47 3.57
N TYR A 54 20.62 5.52 4.35
CA TYR A 54 20.59 6.28 5.61
C TYR A 54 20.00 5.55 6.82
N LEU A 55 19.11 4.55 6.65
CA LEU A 55 18.31 4.01 7.76
C LEU A 55 18.51 2.50 8.02
N GLY A 56 19.09 1.77 7.05
CA GLY A 56 19.25 0.32 7.06
C GLY A 56 17.97 -0.45 6.67
N GLU A 57 18.15 -1.67 6.13
CA GLU A 57 17.07 -2.56 5.68
C GLU A 57 16.02 -2.86 6.78
N ALA A 58 16.48 -2.99 8.03
CA ALA A 58 15.62 -3.24 9.18
C ALA A 58 14.55 -2.16 9.39
N PHE A 59 14.86 -0.90 9.07
CA PHE A 59 13.90 0.19 9.17
C PHE A 59 12.75 0.00 8.19
N LEU A 60 13.03 -0.45 6.97
CA LEU A 60 12.02 -0.67 5.95
C LEU A 60 11.09 -1.81 6.35
N TYR A 61 11.63 -2.95 6.80
CA TYR A 61 10.82 -4.07 7.29
C TYR A 61 9.94 -3.68 8.48
N ILE A 62 10.46 -2.90 9.44
CA ILE A 62 9.68 -2.40 10.57
C ILE A 62 8.56 -1.48 10.08
N THR A 63 8.83 -0.60 9.11
CA THR A 63 7.83 0.33 8.59
C THR A 63 6.70 -0.42 7.88
N TYR A 64 7.03 -1.43 7.06
CA TYR A 64 6.05 -2.31 6.40
C TYR A 64 5.23 -3.11 7.42
N ALA A 65 5.88 -3.73 8.41
CA ALA A 65 5.20 -4.52 9.44
C ALA A 65 4.31 -3.65 10.34
N PHE A 66 4.79 -2.48 10.73
CA PHE A 66 4.06 -1.55 11.58
C PHE A 66 2.85 -0.98 10.86
N PHE A 67 2.99 -0.51 9.61
CA PHE A 67 1.86 0.05 8.86
C PHE A 67 0.85 -1.02 8.47
N THR A 68 1.30 -2.19 8.02
CA THR A 68 0.41 -3.33 7.76
C THR A 68 -0.36 -3.71 9.02
N GLY A 69 0.33 -3.82 10.15
CA GLY A 69 -0.28 -4.08 11.45
C GLY A 69 -1.26 -2.98 11.85
N LEU A 70 -0.89 -1.71 11.73
CA LEU A 70 -1.74 -0.58 12.09
C LEU A 70 -3.00 -0.54 11.21
N LEU A 71 -2.87 -0.77 9.91
CA LEU A 71 -4.00 -0.82 8.97
C LEU A 71 -4.93 -2.01 9.28
N LEU A 72 -4.37 -3.20 9.52
CA LEU A 72 -5.12 -4.40 9.87
C LEU A 72 -5.73 -4.34 11.25
N PHE A 73 -5.17 -3.61 12.21
CA PHE A 73 -5.68 -3.54 13.59
C PHE A 73 -6.61 -2.36 13.83
N ARG A 74 -6.24 -1.17 13.36
CA ARG A 74 -6.93 0.10 13.62
C ARG A 74 -8.08 0.38 12.65
N PHE A 75 -8.02 -0.15 11.43
CA PHE A 75 -8.98 0.17 10.37
C PHE A 75 -9.76 -1.03 9.83
N ARG A 76 -9.90 -2.09 10.64
CA ARG A 76 -10.69 -3.31 10.34
C ARG A 76 -12.08 -3.04 9.76
N GLY A 77 -12.77 -2.02 10.27
CA GLY A 77 -14.11 -1.64 9.82
C GLY A 77 -14.12 -1.11 8.38
N PRO A 78 -13.44 0.02 8.10
CA PRO A 78 -13.30 0.53 6.73
C PRO A 78 -12.73 -0.49 5.74
N LEU A 79 -11.75 -1.29 6.17
CA LEU A 79 -11.10 -2.29 5.32
C LEU A 79 -12.08 -3.39 4.86
N ARG A 80 -12.94 -3.88 5.75
CA ARG A 80 -13.99 -4.86 5.40
C ARG A 80 -15.09 -4.27 4.50
N ARG A 81 -15.34 -2.97 4.59
CA ARG A 81 -16.45 -2.32 3.87
C ARG A 81 -16.10 -1.91 2.43
N PHE A 82 -14.85 -1.60 2.13
CA PHE A 82 -14.47 -0.91 0.88
C PHE A 82 -13.48 -1.65 -0.02
N GLY A 83 -13.21 -2.94 0.24
CA GLY A 83 -12.36 -3.78 -0.61
C GLY A 83 -11.15 -4.35 0.12
N GLY A 84 -11.41 -5.13 1.18
CA GLY A 84 -10.34 -5.80 1.93
C GLY A 84 -9.53 -6.79 1.09
N ASP A 85 -10.11 -7.30 0.01
CA ASP A 85 -9.47 -8.31 -0.85
C ASP A 85 -8.27 -7.75 -1.61
N THR A 86 -8.39 -6.58 -2.26
CA THR A 86 -7.27 -5.96 -2.99
C THR A 86 -6.18 -5.49 -2.04
N PHE A 87 -6.56 -5.00 -0.86
CA PHE A 87 -5.60 -4.68 0.21
C PHE A 87 -4.86 -5.93 0.68
N LEU A 88 -5.57 -7.04 0.94
CA LEU A 88 -4.96 -8.28 1.38
C LEU A 88 -4.01 -8.84 0.32
N VAL A 89 -4.41 -8.80 -0.96
CA VAL A 89 -3.54 -9.17 -2.08
C VAL A 89 -2.28 -8.31 -2.10
N SER A 90 -2.40 -6.98 -1.92
CA SER A 90 -1.23 -6.10 -1.86
C SER A 90 -0.26 -6.47 -0.73
N VAL A 91 -0.79 -6.72 0.47
CA VAL A 91 0.01 -7.10 1.64
C VAL A 91 0.69 -8.45 1.43
N VAL A 92 -0.03 -9.44 0.90
CA VAL A 92 0.52 -10.77 0.63
C VAL A 92 1.63 -10.69 -0.42
N LEU A 93 1.42 -9.97 -1.53
CA LEU A 93 2.41 -9.85 -2.59
C LEU A 93 3.66 -9.08 -2.13
N LEU A 94 3.49 -7.97 -1.40
CA LEU A 94 4.62 -7.24 -0.82
C LEU A 94 5.36 -8.07 0.24
N GLY A 95 4.63 -8.85 1.05
CA GLY A 95 5.22 -9.78 2.00
C GLY A 95 5.99 -10.93 1.33
N LEU A 96 5.48 -11.45 0.21
CA LEU A 96 6.16 -12.46 -0.59
C LEU A 96 7.44 -11.90 -1.22
N SER A 97 7.43 -10.65 -1.69
CA SER A 97 8.63 -9.95 -2.19
C SER A 97 9.73 -9.89 -1.12
N VAL A 98 9.38 -9.45 0.09
CA VAL A 98 10.32 -9.42 1.23
C VAL A 98 10.80 -10.82 1.62
N LEU A 99 9.93 -11.83 1.55
CA LEU A 99 10.30 -13.20 1.86
C LEU A 99 11.26 -13.77 0.81
N THR A 100 11.05 -13.48 -0.47
CA THR A 100 11.95 -13.91 -1.55
C THR A 100 13.33 -13.28 -1.44
N ASP A 101 13.39 -12.02 -1.00
CA ASP A 101 14.64 -11.31 -0.69
C ASP A 101 15.37 -11.97 0.49
N ALA A 102 14.68 -12.17 1.62
CA ALA A 102 15.28 -12.77 2.83
C ALA A 102 15.73 -14.23 2.64
N LEU A 103 15.04 -15.01 1.80
CA LEU A 103 15.36 -16.41 1.52
C LEU A 103 16.32 -16.58 0.34
N GLN A 104 16.79 -15.50 -0.27
CA GLN A 104 17.66 -15.55 -1.45
C GLN A 104 18.95 -16.36 -1.18
N GLY A 105 19.47 -16.33 0.04
CA GLY A 105 20.65 -17.10 0.46
C GLY A 105 20.44 -18.61 0.65
N LEU A 106 19.19 -19.08 0.65
CA LEU A 106 18.83 -20.50 0.81
C LEU A 106 18.44 -21.17 -0.52
N TRP A 107 18.27 -20.39 -1.59
CA TRP A 107 17.82 -20.92 -2.88
C TRP A 107 19.00 -21.39 -3.76
N PRO A 108 18.91 -22.58 -4.37
CA PRO A 108 19.92 -23.07 -5.33
C PRO A 108 19.85 -22.38 -6.72
N ASN A 109 18.91 -21.46 -6.93
CA ASN A 109 18.71 -20.77 -8.20
C ASN A 109 19.64 -19.56 -8.35
N SER A 110 19.84 -19.09 -9.59
CA SER A 110 20.63 -17.89 -9.85
C SER A 110 20.03 -16.65 -9.19
N TYR A 111 20.91 -15.78 -8.70
CA TYR A 111 20.57 -14.50 -8.06
C TYR A 111 19.58 -13.67 -8.91
N GLU A 112 19.82 -13.59 -10.22
CA GLU A 112 18.98 -12.86 -11.17
C GLU A 112 17.53 -13.39 -11.23
N THR A 113 17.34 -14.70 -11.15
CA THR A 113 15.99 -15.30 -11.21
C THR A 113 15.20 -14.91 -9.96
N VAL A 114 15.81 -15.04 -8.78
CA VAL A 114 15.15 -14.68 -7.51
C VAL A 114 14.82 -13.19 -7.49
N GLN A 115 15.71 -12.34 -8.00
CA GLN A 115 15.48 -10.90 -8.06
C GLN A 115 14.34 -10.51 -9.03
N ILE A 116 14.18 -11.20 -10.16
CA ILE A 116 13.03 -10.98 -11.05
C ILE A 116 11.71 -11.30 -10.34
N PHE A 117 11.67 -12.38 -9.56
CA PHE A 117 10.48 -12.73 -8.77
C PHE A 117 10.21 -11.70 -7.68
N GLU A 118 11.24 -11.31 -6.93
CA GLU A 118 11.18 -10.33 -5.86
C GLU A 118 10.63 -8.98 -6.35
N GLU A 119 11.19 -8.46 -7.45
CA GLU A 119 10.73 -7.22 -8.10
C GLU A 119 9.33 -7.38 -8.74
N GLY A 120 9.02 -8.56 -9.28
CA GLY A 120 7.69 -8.87 -9.83
C GLY A 120 6.59 -8.86 -8.76
N PHE A 121 6.83 -9.53 -7.63
CA PHE A 121 5.93 -9.52 -6.47
C PHE A 121 5.78 -8.12 -5.89
N LYS A 122 6.89 -7.36 -5.78
CA LYS A 122 6.88 -5.96 -5.34
C LYS A 122 5.96 -5.14 -6.25
N PHE A 123 6.17 -5.19 -7.56
CA PHE A 123 5.39 -4.43 -8.53
C PHE A 123 3.89 -4.77 -8.49
N LEU A 124 3.52 -6.05 -8.50
CA LEU A 124 2.13 -6.48 -8.43
C LEU A 124 1.47 -6.08 -7.09
N GLY A 125 2.24 -6.14 -6.00
CA GLY A 125 1.80 -5.66 -4.69
C GLY A 125 1.46 -4.17 -4.69
N ILE A 126 2.31 -3.33 -5.28
CA ILE A 126 2.06 -1.88 -5.41
C ILE A 126 0.86 -1.60 -6.33
N ALA A 127 0.70 -2.36 -7.40
CA ALA A 127 -0.46 -2.24 -8.29
C ALA A 127 -1.77 -2.58 -7.56
N ALA A 128 -1.79 -3.64 -6.75
CA ALA A 128 -2.92 -3.99 -5.91
C ALA A 128 -3.20 -2.91 -4.84
N TRP A 129 -2.15 -2.31 -4.27
CA TRP A 129 -2.26 -1.19 -3.33
C TRP A 129 -2.89 0.06 -3.97
N LEU A 130 -2.47 0.42 -5.18
CA LEU A 130 -3.08 1.49 -5.95
C LEU A 130 -4.55 1.19 -6.23
N SER A 131 -4.86 -0.03 -6.69
CA SER A 131 -6.22 -0.48 -6.95
C SER A 131 -7.11 -0.32 -5.70
N PHE A 132 -6.60 -0.72 -4.52
CA PHE A 132 -7.28 -0.51 -3.25
C PHE A 132 -7.63 0.98 -3.02
N TRP A 133 -6.70 1.91 -3.21
CA TRP A 133 -6.98 3.34 -3.03
C TRP A 133 -8.01 3.88 -4.02
N CYS A 134 -7.94 3.46 -5.29
CA CYS A 134 -8.95 3.80 -6.30
C CYS A 134 -10.35 3.31 -5.88
N HIS A 135 -10.46 2.06 -5.45
CA HIS A 135 -11.72 1.48 -5.00
C HIS A 135 -12.24 2.14 -3.72
N TYR A 136 -11.36 2.40 -2.76
CA TYR A 136 -11.70 3.07 -1.52
C TYR A 136 -12.26 4.48 -1.78
N VAL A 137 -11.56 5.30 -2.57
CA VAL A 137 -12.01 6.65 -2.90
C VAL A 137 -13.32 6.63 -3.67
N SER A 138 -13.45 5.76 -4.68
CA SER A 138 -14.69 5.63 -5.46
C SER A 138 -15.88 5.26 -4.58
N SER A 139 -15.72 4.27 -3.71
CA SER A 139 -16.79 3.79 -2.83
C SER A 139 -17.13 4.79 -1.73
N ALA A 140 -16.12 5.46 -1.17
CA ALA A 140 -16.31 6.47 -0.14
C ALA A 140 -16.84 7.81 -0.68
N SER A 141 -16.77 8.03 -2.01
CA SER A 141 -17.35 9.21 -2.67
C SER A 141 -18.82 9.05 -3.02
N LYS A 142 -19.37 7.83 -3.00
CA LYS A 142 -20.78 7.59 -3.30
C LYS A 142 -21.66 8.08 -2.14
N PRO A 143 -22.70 8.87 -2.40
CA PRO A 143 -23.66 9.25 -1.37
C PRO A 143 -24.41 8.00 -0.86
N ALA A 144 -24.73 7.99 0.43
CA ALA A 144 -25.37 6.86 1.13
C ALA A 144 -26.76 6.44 0.58
N ALA A 145 -27.28 7.10 -0.45
CA ALA A 145 -28.62 6.92 -1.00
C ALA A 145 -28.76 5.77 -2.03
N LEU A 146 -27.71 5.02 -2.34
CA LEU A 146 -27.75 3.96 -3.37
C LEU A 146 -27.62 2.52 -2.85
N GLU A 147 -27.68 2.28 -1.54
CA GLU A 147 -27.73 0.92 -0.97
C GLU A 147 -29.16 0.40 -0.70
N GLN A 148 -30.21 1.00 -1.30
CA GLN A 148 -31.62 0.61 -1.03
C GLN A 148 -32.46 0.14 -2.24
N HIS A 149 -31.85 -0.28 -3.35
CA HIS A 149 -32.62 -0.93 -4.43
C HIS A 149 -31.95 -2.20 -4.93
#